data_AF-A0A939HMN7-F1
#
_entry.id   AF-A0A939HMN7-F1
#
_cell.length_a   1.000
_cell.length_b   1.000
_cell.length_c   1.000
_cell.angle_alpha   90.00
_cell.angle_beta   90.00
_cell.angle_gamma   90.00
#
_symmetry.space_group_name_H-M   'P 1'
#
loop_
_entity.id
_entity.type
_entity.pdbx_description
1 polymer ?
#
loop_
_entity_poly.entity_id
_entity_poly.type
_entity_poly.pdbx_seq_one_letter_code
_entity_poly.pdbx_strand_id
1 'polypeptide(L)'
;MSDISVKASPARLGLSRLLATIMLGGLAGCGLFKSDKPQAVPQLAPPETLYNNGIDALQTHRYALSALEFEVLQQNYPYSGYIPNAQLMEGYAYYLQDKYPESVQQLNRFISLHPTSTDAAYAYYLRALCFYEQIADVQRDQQGTAEAMDALEEVITRFPQSKYARDAQLKIDLCRDHLAGKEMLVGRYYQREKNYEGAINRYQRVVQDFQTTNHVPEALERMVEVYLTLGLTDQARKSATVLGYNYPGNEWYAYAYDKLKYHHALSNKLPLPGTPAGATLTPHPPEPGTPEAQKTQAPAPTALNDGHGAAGANAPTDLKKAPLTPVKAEPAPSDDAQPPAPTIAPAPAPVTQSRVLN
;
A
#
# COMPACT_ATOMS: atom_id res chain seq x y z
N MET A 1 13.46 71.66 58.79
CA MET A 1 13.73 70.58 57.82
C MET A 1 15.23 70.30 57.89
N SER A 2 15.57 69.02 58.01
CA SER A 2 16.80 68.49 58.61
C SER A 2 17.97 68.41 57.64
N ASP A 3 19.08 69.07 57.97
CA ASP A 3 20.39 68.89 57.31
C ASP A 3 21.35 68.19 58.28
N ILE A 4 21.72 66.95 57.97
CA ILE A 4 22.77 66.21 58.66
C ILE A 4 23.73 65.62 57.63
N SER A 5 24.87 66.31 57.53
CA SER A 5 26.25 65.81 57.44
C SER A 5 26.47 64.30 57.35
N VAL A 6 27.14 63.85 56.28
CA VAL A 6 27.89 62.58 56.28
C VAL A 6 29.31 62.77 55.77
N LYS A 7 30.20 62.60 56.74
CA LYS A 7 31.65 62.36 56.78
C LYS A 7 32.28 61.63 55.57
N ALA A 8 33.43 62.14 55.13
CA ALA A 8 34.41 61.42 54.30
C ALA A 8 35.16 60.35 55.11
N SER A 9 35.56 59.25 54.45
CA SER A 9 36.55 58.28 54.94
C SER A 9 37.61 58.01 53.84
N PRO A 10 38.92 58.01 54.15
CA PRO A 10 39.98 57.70 53.19
C PRO A 10 40.66 56.35 53.51
N ALA A 11 40.95 55.55 52.49
CA ALA A 11 42.06 54.55 52.42
C ALA A 11 41.93 53.82 51.06
N ARG A 12 42.62 54.18 49.98
CA ARG A 12 44.07 54.06 49.66
C ARG A 12 44.65 52.64 49.75
N LEU A 13 45.14 52.21 48.58
CA LEU A 13 46.27 51.33 48.31
C LEU A 13 46.07 49.82 48.57
N GLY A 14 45.83 49.08 47.49
CA GLY A 14 45.95 47.61 47.52
C GLY A 14 45.77 46.88 46.18
N LEU A 15 45.37 47.57 45.10
CA LEU A 15 44.90 46.89 43.88
C LEU A 15 45.73 47.20 42.62
N SER A 16 47.05 47.38 42.74
CA SER A 16 47.92 47.56 41.54
C SER A 16 49.14 46.63 41.50
N ARG A 17 49.24 45.64 42.40
CA ARG A 17 50.36 44.69 42.44
C ARG A 17 49.99 43.23 42.18
N LEU A 18 48.71 42.93 41.89
CA LEU A 18 48.27 41.57 41.54
C LEU A 18 48.12 41.31 40.02
N LEU A 19 48.35 42.32 39.18
CA LEU A 19 48.22 42.22 37.71
C LEU A 19 49.57 42.06 36.98
N ALA A 20 50.69 42.09 37.69
CA ALA A 20 52.04 42.02 37.09
C ALA A 20 52.73 40.64 37.19
N THR A 21 52.12 39.66 37.87
CA THR A 21 52.67 38.30 38.04
C THR A 21 52.01 37.23 37.16
N ILE A 22 51.03 37.59 36.32
CA ILE A 22 50.37 36.65 35.37
C ILE A 22 50.97 36.75 33.95
N MET A 23 51.93 37.65 33.70
CA MET A 23 52.52 37.90 32.38
C MET A 23 53.93 37.32 32.17
N LEU A 24 54.43 36.43 33.05
CA LEU A 24 55.75 35.79 32.90
C LEU A 24 55.71 34.24 32.87
N GLY A 25 54.57 33.63 32.55
CA GLY A 25 54.41 32.17 32.44
C GLY A 25 54.28 31.62 31.00
N GLY A 26 54.58 32.43 29.98
CA GLY A 26 54.20 32.15 28.58
C GLY A 26 55.25 31.47 27.68
N LEU A 27 56.39 30.98 28.19
CA LEU A 27 57.52 30.58 27.34
C LEU A 27 58.22 29.26 27.73
N ALA A 28 57.47 28.28 28.26
CA ALA A 28 57.97 26.90 28.38
C ALA A 28 56.87 25.90 28.02
N GLY A 29 56.60 25.75 26.73
CA GLY A 29 55.59 24.83 26.20
C GLY A 29 55.84 24.36 24.76
N CYS A 30 57.08 24.40 24.28
CA CYS A 30 57.48 23.77 23.02
C CYS A 30 58.13 22.42 23.34
N GLY A 31 57.32 21.36 23.42
CA GLY A 31 57.82 20.03 23.73
C GLY A 31 56.78 18.91 23.76
N LEU A 32 55.59 19.12 23.20
CA LEU A 32 54.57 18.07 23.04
C LEU A 32 54.33 17.79 21.55
N PHE A 33 55.40 17.48 20.82
CA PHE A 33 55.30 16.77 19.54
C PHE A 33 54.79 15.35 19.84
N LYS A 34 53.47 15.23 19.95
CA LYS A 34 52.75 13.97 19.87
C LYS A 34 52.81 13.58 18.40
N SER A 35 53.46 12.46 18.11
CA SER A 35 53.59 11.92 16.76
C SER A 35 52.24 11.96 16.05
N ASP A 36 52.17 12.64 14.92
CA ASP A 36 51.10 12.49 13.94
C ASP A 36 51.09 11.01 13.52
N LYS A 37 50.27 10.21 14.21
CA LYS A 37 49.73 9.03 13.56
C LYS A 37 48.99 9.57 12.34
N PRO A 38 49.19 9.02 11.12
CA PRO A 38 48.34 9.37 10.00
C PRO A 38 46.91 9.23 10.50
N GLN A 39 46.12 10.31 10.42
CA GLN A 39 44.70 10.19 10.69
C GLN A 39 44.20 9.06 9.79
N ALA A 40 43.80 7.95 10.39
CA ALA A 40 43.22 6.85 9.65
C ALA A 40 42.03 7.46 8.91
N VAL A 41 42.13 7.55 7.58
CA VAL A 41 40.98 7.82 6.71
C VAL A 41 39.85 6.94 7.24
N PRO A 42 38.66 7.49 7.57
CA PRO A 42 37.55 6.66 8.02
C PRO A 42 37.34 5.57 6.97
N GLN A 43 37.78 4.34 7.28
CA GLN A 43 37.62 3.25 6.34
C GLN A 43 36.14 2.95 6.33
N LEU A 44 35.52 3.20 5.19
CA LEU A 44 34.15 2.80 4.97
C LEU A 44 34.06 1.30 5.22
N ALA A 45 33.08 0.90 6.05
CA ALA A 45 32.91 -0.49 6.41
C ALA A 45 32.64 -1.33 5.14
N PRO A 46 33.11 -2.60 5.08
CA PRO A 46 32.82 -3.49 3.98
C PRO A 46 31.32 -3.60 3.69
N PRO A 47 30.91 -3.89 2.45
CA PRO A 47 29.50 -3.93 2.06
C PRO A 47 28.67 -4.93 2.89
N GLU A 48 29.24 -6.07 3.25
CA GLU A 48 28.60 -7.06 4.14
C GLU A 48 28.37 -6.49 5.55
N THR A 49 29.33 -5.75 6.10
CA THR A 49 29.19 -5.12 7.41
C THR A 49 28.09 -4.08 7.42
N LEU A 50 28.02 -3.21 6.39
CA LEU A 50 26.94 -2.22 6.26
C LEU A 50 25.57 -2.89 6.14
N TYR A 51 25.47 -3.95 5.33
CA TYR A 51 24.23 -4.72 5.20
C TYR A 51 23.79 -5.31 6.54
N ASN A 52 24.71 -6.00 7.24
CA ASN A 52 24.41 -6.63 8.53
C ASN A 52 24.07 -5.59 9.61
N ASN A 53 24.76 -4.44 9.65
CA ASN A 53 24.42 -3.32 10.53
C ASN A 53 22.98 -2.83 10.28
N GLY A 54 22.59 -2.71 9.00
CA GLY A 54 21.24 -2.34 8.61
C GLY A 54 20.19 -3.34 9.07
N ILE A 55 20.48 -4.64 8.96
CA ILE A 55 19.60 -5.72 9.44
C ILE A 55 19.51 -5.73 10.97
N ASP A 56 20.62 -5.59 11.69
CA ASP A 56 20.65 -5.51 13.15
C ASP A 56 19.88 -4.28 13.64
N ALA A 57 19.98 -3.15 12.92
CA ALA A 57 19.20 -1.96 13.19
C ALA A 57 17.69 -2.21 12.97
N LEU A 58 17.26 -2.94 11.94
CA LEU A 58 15.85 -3.36 11.76
C LEU A 58 15.37 -4.21 12.94
N GLN A 59 16.14 -5.24 13.31
CA GLN A 59 15.78 -6.17 14.38
C GLN A 59 15.69 -5.49 15.75
N THR A 60 16.48 -4.44 15.96
CA THR A 60 16.47 -3.61 17.17
C THR A 60 15.53 -2.41 17.10
N HIS A 61 14.62 -2.39 16.11
CA HIS A 61 13.64 -1.32 15.86
C HIS A 61 14.24 0.07 15.61
N ARG A 62 15.53 0.15 15.28
CA ARG A 62 16.24 1.39 14.89
C ARG A 62 16.10 1.63 13.40
N TYR A 63 14.86 1.81 12.93
CA TYR A 63 14.54 1.86 11.50
C TYR A 63 15.23 3.00 10.74
N ALA A 64 15.36 4.18 11.35
CA ALA A 64 16.06 5.30 10.73
C ALA A 64 17.55 5.01 10.49
N LEU A 65 18.20 4.35 11.46
CA LEU A 65 19.59 3.90 11.31
C LEU A 65 19.69 2.81 10.24
N SER A 66 18.74 1.87 10.23
CA SER A 66 18.69 0.81 9.22
C SER A 66 18.63 1.37 7.80
N ALA A 67 17.69 2.29 7.54
CA ALA A 67 17.57 2.94 6.23
C ALA A 67 18.89 3.63 5.83
N LEU A 68 19.53 4.34 6.76
CA LEU A 68 20.81 5.00 6.52
C LEU A 68 21.93 4.01 6.17
N GLU A 69 22.06 2.89 6.90
CA GLU A 69 23.08 1.87 6.60
C GLU A 69 22.89 1.27 5.19
N PHE A 70 21.65 1.01 4.79
CA PHE A 70 21.34 0.54 3.43
C PHE A 70 21.57 1.61 2.36
N GLU A 71 21.30 2.87 2.65
CA GLU A 71 21.58 4.00 1.76
C GLU A 71 23.08 4.16 1.54
N VAL A 72 23.87 4.15 2.62
CA VAL A 72 25.34 4.22 2.58
C VAL A 72 25.92 3.05 1.78
N LEU A 73 25.39 1.84 1.96
CA LEU A 73 25.77 0.68 1.16
C LEU A 73 25.54 0.91 -0.33
N GLN A 74 24.39 1.45 -0.71
CA GLN A 74 24.03 1.72 -2.11
C GLN A 74 24.89 2.80 -2.76
N GLN A 75 25.17 3.88 -2.03
CA GLN A 75 25.96 5.00 -2.55
C GLN A 75 27.41 4.60 -2.82
N ASN A 76 27.98 3.75 -1.98
CA ASN A 76 29.41 3.43 -2.03
C ASN A 76 29.73 2.12 -2.75
N TYR A 77 28.79 1.17 -2.82
CA TYR A 77 29.02 -0.16 -3.40
C TYR A 77 27.94 -0.56 -4.43
N PRO A 78 27.70 0.22 -5.51
CA PRO A 78 26.57 0.04 -6.42
C PRO A 78 26.53 -1.30 -7.17
N TYR A 79 27.66 -2.01 -7.27
CA TYR A 79 27.77 -3.32 -7.93
C TYR A 79 27.79 -4.51 -6.95
N SER A 80 27.57 -4.24 -5.66
CA SER A 80 27.56 -5.29 -4.64
C SER A 80 26.34 -6.21 -4.79
N GLY A 81 26.54 -7.51 -4.57
CA GLY A 81 25.45 -8.49 -4.54
C GLY A 81 24.41 -8.24 -3.45
N TYR A 82 24.73 -7.42 -2.44
CA TYR A 82 23.81 -7.02 -1.38
C TYR A 82 22.81 -5.93 -1.80
N ILE A 83 23.01 -5.27 -2.95
CA ILE A 83 22.24 -4.09 -3.36
C ILE A 83 20.75 -4.36 -3.54
N PRO A 84 20.30 -5.42 -4.25
CA PRO A 84 18.86 -5.67 -4.41
C PRO A 84 18.17 -5.84 -3.05
N ASN A 85 18.78 -6.60 -2.15
CA ASN A 85 18.24 -6.81 -0.81
C ASN A 85 18.27 -5.53 0.03
N ALA A 86 19.35 -4.75 -0.04
CA ALA A 86 19.47 -3.48 0.67
C ALA A 86 18.39 -2.48 0.22
N GLN A 87 18.14 -2.37 -1.08
CA GLN A 87 17.09 -1.51 -1.63
C GLN A 87 15.70 -1.87 -1.09
N LEU A 88 15.38 -3.16 -1.11
CA LEU A 88 14.10 -3.66 -0.59
C LEU A 88 13.96 -3.43 0.92
N MET A 89 15.03 -3.70 1.68
CA MET A 89 15.05 -3.52 3.13
C MET A 89 15.03 -2.05 3.54
N GLU A 90 15.61 -1.15 2.76
CA GLU A 90 15.48 0.29 2.97
C GLU A 90 14.02 0.75 2.79
N GLY A 91 13.35 0.32 1.72
CA GLY A 91 11.92 0.59 1.53
C GLY A 91 11.09 0.07 2.71
N TYR A 92 11.36 -1.14 3.17
CA TYR A 92 10.73 -1.71 4.36
C TYR A 92 11.04 -0.92 5.65
N ALA A 93 12.27 -0.46 5.83
CA ALA A 93 12.65 0.41 6.95
C ALA A 93 11.89 1.75 6.92
N TYR A 94 11.63 2.32 5.74
CA TYR A 94 10.80 3.52 5.60
C TYR A 94 9.32 3.24 5.90
N TYR A 95 8.78 2.11 5.44
CA TYR A 95 7.42 1.69 5.80
C TYR A 95 7.23 1.58 7.32
N LEU A 96 8.20 0.97 8.02
CA LEU A 96 8.17 0.84 9.49
C LEU A 96 8.34 2.18 10.24
N GLN A 97 8.79 3.24 9.55
CA GLN A 97 8.87 4.61 10.07
C GLN A 97 7.61 5.44 9.76
N ASP A 98 6.58 4.85 9.15
CA ASP A 98 5.42 5.57 8.58
C ASP A 98 5.80 6.59 7.50
N LYS A 99 7.01 6.45 6.92
CA LYS A 99 7.52 7.26 5.81
C LYS A 99 7.11 6.64 4.48
N TYR A 100 5.79 6.61 4.26
CA TYR A 100 5.20 5.95 3.10
C TYR A 100 5.68 6.51 1.75
N PRO A 101 5.80 7.85 1.55
CA PRO A 101 6.31 8.40 0.29
C PRO A 101 7.74 7.95 -0.04
N GLU A 102 8.64 7.99 0.94
CA GLU A 102 10.04 7.55 0.80
C GLU A 102 10.12 6.04 0.52
N SER A 103 9.30 5.25 1.22
CA SER A 103 9.16 3.81 0.97
C SER A 103 8.71 3.54 -0.48
N VAL A 104 7.65 4.20 -0.94
CA VAL A 104 7.13 4.03 -2.31
C VAL A 104 8.19 4.41 -3.36
N GLN A 105 8.92 5.51 -3.14
CA GLN A 105 10.01 5.92 -4.03
C GLN A 105 11.08 4.83 -4.13
N GLN A 106 11.52 4.30 -3.00
CA GLN A 106 12.57 3.29 -2.95
C GLN A 106 12.10 1.94 -3.54
N LEU A 107 10.85 1.54 -3.28
CA LEU A 107 10.28 0.31 -3.83
C LEU A 107 10.04 0.40 -5.34
N ASN A 108 9.61 1.55 -5.86
CA ASN A 108 9.52 1.78 -7.30
C ASN A 108 10.89 1.64 -7.99
N ARG A 109 11.96 2.11 -7.32
CA ARG A 109 13.33 1.95 -7.80
C ARG A 109 13.71 0.47 -7.86
N PHE A 110 13.49 -0.28 -6.78
CA PHE A 110 13.75 -1.73 -6.74
C PHE A 110 12.98 -2.46 -7.86
N ILE A 111 11.68 -2.20 -8.02
CA ILE A 111 10.84 -2.81 -9.06
C ILE A 111 11.39 -2.52 -10.46
N SER A 112 11.83 -1.28 -10.70
CA SER A 112 12.35 -0.86 -12.01
C SER A 112 13.71 -1.49 -12.34
N LEU A 113 14.58 -1.63 -11.34
CA LEU A 113 15.93 -2.19 -11.51
C LEU A 113 15.97 -3.72 -11.47
N HIS A 114 15.05 -4.35 -10.72
CA HIS A 114 15.04 -5.78 -10.44
C HIS A 114 13.66 -6.44 -10.69
N PRO A 115 13.07 -6.29 -11.89
CA PRO A 115 11.71 -6.78 -12.17
C PRO A 115 11.57 -8.31 -12.12
N THR A 116 12.67 -9.05 -12.32
CA THR A 116 12.71 -10.53 -12.31
C THR A 116 13.15 -11.10 -10.95
N SER A 117 13.32 -10.26 -9.92
CA SER A 117 13.70 -10.72 -8.59
C SER A 117 12.63 -11.63 -7.99
N THR A 118 13.07 -12.62 -7.20
CA THR A 118 12.19 -13.47 -6.39
C THR A 118 11.37 -12.65 -5.39
N ASP A 119 11.88 -11.49 -4.98
CA ASP A 119 11.23 -10.58 -4.04
C ASP A 119 10.37 -9.50 -4.72
N ALA A 120 10.24 -9.52 -6.06
CA ALA A 120 9.40 -8.58 -6.78
C ALA A 120 7.96 -8.57 -6.24
N ALA A 121 7.37 -9.75 -6.00
CA ALA A 121 6.03 -9.87 -5.44
C ALA A 121 5.89 -9.16 -4.09
N TYR A 122 6.92 -9.23 -3.24
CA TYR A 122 6.93 -8.54 -1.94
C TYR A 122 7.08 -7.04 -2.10
N ALA A 123 7.93 -6.56 -3.02
CA ALA A 123 8.11 -5.14 -3.27
C ALA A 123 6.82 -4.46 -3.77
N TYR A 124 6.12 -5.09 -4.73
CA TYR A 124 4.81 -4.62 -5.19
C TYR A 124 3.79 -4.57 -4.06
N TYR A 125 3.75 -5.63 -3.24
CA TYR A 125 2.84 -5.71 -2.11
C TYR A 125 3.15 -4.67 -1.02
N LEU A 126 4.40 -4.50 -0.63
CA LEU A 126 4.80 -3.50 0.36
C LEU A 126 4.51 -2.07 -0.13
N ARG A 127 4.70 -1.80 -1.43
CA ARG A 127 4.31 -0.52 -2.03
C ARG A 127 2.80 -0.30 -1.96
N ALA A 128 2.00 -1.34 -2.23
CA ALA A 128 0.56 -1.29 -2.08
C ALA A 128 0.13 -1.06 -0.62
N LEU A 129 0.84 -1.65 0.34
CA LEU A 129 0.63 -1.38 1.77
C LEU A 129 0.88 0.09 2.12
N CYS A 130 1.92 0.73 1.56
CA CYS A 130 2.17 2.15 1.80
C CYS A 130 0.96 3.02 1.43
N PHE A 131 0.32 2.76 0.29
CA PHE A 131 -0.91 3.47 -0.09
C PHE A 131 -2.09 3.08 0.80
N TYR A 132 -2.22 1.79 1.14
CA TYR A 132 -3.31 1.28 1.96
C TYR A 132 -3.33 1.88 3.38
N GLU A 133 -2.17 2.01 4.03
CA GLU A 133 -2.09 2.61 5.38
C GLU A 133 -2.42 4.12 5.37
N GLN A 134 -2.39 4.76 4.20
CA GLN A 134 -2.74 6.17 4.02
C GLN A 134 -4.22 6.39 3.65
N ILE A 135 -5.04 5.34 3.61
CA ILE A 135 -6.47 5.45 3.34
C ILE A 135 -7.13 6.34 4.39
N ALA A 136 -7.79 7.39 3.91
CA ALA A 136 -8.51 8.33 4.75
C ALA A 136 -9.93 7.84 5.06
N ASP A 137 -10.53 8.42 6.10
CA ASP A 137 -11.95 8.28 6.39
C ASP A 137 -12.80 8.58 5.14
N VAL A 138 -13.86 7.81 4.94
CA VAL A 138 -14.86 7.91 3.86
C VAL A 138 -15.36 9.35 3.64
N GLN A 139 -15.43 10.18 4.68
CA GLN A 139 -15.85 11.58 4.55
C GLN A 139 -14.86 12.43 3.74
N ARG A 140 -13.57 12.10 3.77
CA ARG A 140 -12.48 12.84 3.13
C ARG A 140 -12.36 12.49 1.64
N ASP A 141 -11.36 13.07 0.98
CA ASP A 141 -11.01 12.69 -0.39
C ASP A 141 -10.58 11.22 -0.45
N GLN A 142 -10.96 10.53 -1.53
CA GLN A 142 -10.76 9.07 -1.68
C GLN A 142 -9.82 8.73 -2.84
N GLN A 143 -9.08 9.69 -3.39
CA GLN A 143 -8.09 9.41 -4.44
C GLN A 143 -7.04 8.41 -3.94
N GLY A 144 -6.54 8.58 -2.72
CA GLY A 144 -5.59 7.65 -2.11
C GLY A 144 -6.14 6.21 -1.96
N THR A 145 -7.45 6.07 -1.74
CA THR A 145 -8.11 4.75 -1.67
C THR A 145 -8.13 4.06 -3.03
N ALA A 146 -8.38 4.82 -4.11
CA ALA A 146 -8.31 4.29 -5.47
C ALA A 146 -6.87 3.89 -5.83
N GLU A 147 -5.88 4.73 -5.50
CA GLU A 147 -4.46 4.42 -5.71
C GLU A 147 -4.03 3.16 -4.94
N ALA A 148 -4.49 2.99 -3.70
CA ALA A 148 -4.26 1.79 -2.92
C ALA A 148 -4.90 0.54 -3.56
N MET A 149 -6.15 0.65 -4.02
CA MET A 149 -6.85 -0.43 -4.69
C MET A 149 -6.12 -0.87 -5.97
N ASP A 150 -5.73 0.08 -6.82
CA ASP A 150 -5.00 -0.19 -8.06
C ASP A 150 -3.66 -0.89 -7.79
N ALA A 151 -2.92 -0.43 -6.77
CA ALA A 151 -1.66 -1.03 -6.38
C ALA A 151 -1.83 -2.47 -5.85
N LEU A 152 -2.91 -2.76 -5.11
CA LEU A 152 -3.23 -4.11 -4.63
C LEU A 152 -3.69 -5.02 -5.77
N GLU A 153 -4.50 -4.51 -6.71
CA GLU A 153 -4.93 -5.24 -7.90
C GLU A 153 -3.73 -5.62 -8.78
N GLU A 154 -2.70 -4.76 -8.85
CA GLU A 154 -1.45 -5.08 -9.55
C GLU A 154 -0.73 -6.27 -8.92
N VAL A 155 -0.73 -6.42 -7.59
CA VAL A 155 -0.15 -7.58 -6.90
C VAL A 155 -0.85 -8.87 -7.31
N ILE A 156 -2.18 -8.88 -7.34
CA ILE A 156 -2.98 -10.06 -7.70
C ILE A 156 -2.80 -10.39 -9.17
N THR A 157 -2.82 -9.38 -10.04
CA THR A 157 -2.72 -9.57 -11.49
C THR A 157 -1.35 -10.08 -11.89
N ARG A 158 -0.27 -9.56 -11.31
CA ARG A 158 1.10 -9.96 -11.63
C ARG A 158 1.55 -11.22 -10.90
N PHE A 159 1.13 -11.40 -9.65
CA PHE A 159 1.61 -12.47 -8.77
C PHE A 159 0.45 -13.25 -8.11
N PRO A 160 -0.46 -13.85 -8.91
CA PRO A 160 -1.68 -14.48 -8.40
C PRO A 160 -1.42 -15.66 -7.45
N GLN A 161 -0.28 -16.33 -7.58
CA GLN A 161 0.12 -17.48 -6.75
C GLN A 161 1.03 -17.10 -5.58
N SER A 162 1.33 -15.80 -5.40
CA SER A 162 2.16 -15.36 -4.28
C SER A 162 1.40 -15.49 -2.96
N LYS A 163 2.15 -15.66 -1.86
CA LYS A 163 1.59 -15.64 -0.50
C LYS A 163 0.89 -14.31 -0.14
N TYR A 164 1.14 -13.25 -0.91
CA TYR A 164 0.59 -11.91 -0.70
C TYR A 164 -0.75 -11.68 -1.42
N ALA A 165 -1.06 -12.48 -2.45
CA ALA A 165 -2.27 -12.28 -3.26
C ALA A 165 -3.56 -12.40 -2.44
N ARG A 166 -3.61 -13.34 -1.48
CA ARG A 166 -4.80 -13.51 -0.64
C ARG A 166 -5.02 -12.32 0.30
N ASP A 167 -3.97 -11.79 0.89
CA ASP A 167 -4.07 -10.62 1.76
C ASP A 167 -4.45 -9.37 0.94
N ALA A 168 -3.83 -9.19 -0.23
CA ALA A 168 -4.17 -8.11 -1.14
C ALA A 168 -5.65 -8.12 -1.53
N GLN A 169 -6.24 -9.30 -1.76
CA GLN A 169 -7.66 -9.43 -2.06
C GLN A 169 -8.55 -8.91 -0.92
N LEU A 170 -8.23 -9.27 0.33
CA LEU A 170 -8.99 -8.81 1.49
C LEU A 170 -8.89 -7.28 1.66
N LYS A 171 -7.73 -6.71 1.36
CA LYS A 171 -7.51 -5.26 1.40
C LYS A 171 -8.25 -4.53 0.27
N ILE A 172 -8.33 -5.12 -0.92
CA ILE A 172 -9.16 -4.59 -2.02
C ILE A 172 -10.63 -4.54 -1.62
N ASP A 173 -11.13 -5.55 -0.91
CA ASP A 173 -12.52 -5.57 -0.45
C ASP A 173 -12.80 -4.39 0.50
N LEU A 174 -11.84 -4.03 1.36
CA LEU A 174 -11.93 -2.82 2.21
C LEU A 174 -11.87 -1.52 1.39
N CYS A 175 -10.98 -1.42 0.40
CA CYS A 175 -10.95 -0.25 -0.49
C CYS A 175 -12.28 -0.06 -1.21
N ARG A 176 -12.88 -1.14 -1.72
CA ARG A 176 -14.19 -1.12 -2.38
C ARG A 176 -15.29 -0.68 -1.42
N ASP A 177 -15.26 -1.15 -0.17
CA ASP A 177 -16.20 -0.72 0.86
C ASP A 177 -16.10 0.79 1.14
N HIS A 178 -14.90 1.33 1.27
CA HIS A 178 -14.68 2.78 1.45
C HIS A 178 -15.18 3.61 0.26
N LEU A 179 -14.90 3.18 -0.97
CA LEU A 179 -15.36 3.86 -2.18
C LEU A 179 -16.89 3.81 -2.32
N ALA A 180 -17.49 2.66 -2.03
CA ALA A 180 -18.95 2.51 -1.98
C ALA A 180 -19.58 3.38 -0.88
N GLY A 181 -18.96 3.42 0.30
CA GLY A 181 -19.37 4.25 1.42
C GLY A 181 -19.37 5.74 1.05
N LYS A 182 -18.41 6.19 0.24
CA LYS A 182 -18.34 7.57 -0.27
C LYS A 182 -19.54 7.88 -1.15
N GLU A 183 -19.84 7.01 -2.11
CA GLU A 183 -21.00 7.15 -3.00
C GLU A 183 -22.31 7.15 -2.19
N MET A 184 -22.44 6.29 -1.18
CA MET A 184 -23.59 6.28 -0.26
C MET A 184 -23.71 7.58 0.53
N LEU A 185 -22.61 8.13 1.03
CA LEU A 185 -22.61 9.40 1.76
C LEU A 185 -23.11 10.55 0.88
N VAL A 186 -22.61 10.65 -0.35
CA VAL A 186 -23.02 11.68 -1.32
C VAL A 186 -24.47 11.46 -1.77
N GLY A 187 -24.87 10.21 -2.03
CA GLY A 187 -26.25 9.87 -2.38
C GLY A 187 -27.25 10.26 -1.29
N ARG A 188 -26.94 9.95 -0.02
CA ARG A 188 -27.77 10.34 1.13
C ARG A 188 -27.84 11.85 1.29
N TYR A 189 -26.76 12.57 1.02
CA TYR A 189 -26.76 14.03 1.02
C TYR A 189 -27.71 14.58 -0.05
N TYR A 190 -27.57 14.14 -1.30
CA TYR A 190 -28.45 14.60 -2.39
C TYR A 190 -29.92 14.27 -2.15
N GLN A 191 -30.22 13.10 -1.58
CA GLN A 191 -31.58 12.73 -1.22
C GLN A 191 -32.18 13.68 -0.18
N ARG A 192 -31.41 14.08 0.86
CA ARG A 192 -31.86 15.06 1.87
C ARG A 192 -32.13 16.43 1.26
N GLU A 193 -31.30 16.85 0.31
CA GLU A 193 -31.47 18.09 -0.45
C GLU A 193 -32.55 18.01 -1.54
N LYS A 194 -33.29 16.89 -1.63
CA LYS A 194 -34.32 16.61 -2.64
C LYS A 194 -33.80 16.63 -4.09
N ASN A 195 -32.49 16.50 -4.28
CA ASN A 195 -31.88 16.23 -5.58
C ASN A 195 -31.95 14.73 -5.87
N TYR A 196 -33.12 14.28 -6.29
CA TYR A 196 -33.42 12.86 -6.49
C TYR A 196 -32.64 12.23 -7.64
N GLU A 197 -32.43 12.97 -8.73
CA GLU A 197 -31.62 12.50 -9.87
C GLU A 197 -30.18 12.25 -9.45
N GLY A 198 -29.57 13.23 -8.76
CA GLY A 198 -28.23 13.09 -8.21
C GLY A 198 -28.12 11.92 -7.23
N ALA A 199 -29.11 11.74 -6.36
CA ALA A 199 -29.13 10.62 -5.41
C ALA A 199 -29.20 9.26 -6.12
N ILE A 200 -30.11 9.09 -7.09
CA ILE A 200 -30.23 7.85 -7.87
C ILE A 200 -28.92 7.52 -8.58
N ASN A 201 -28.28 8.49 -9.23
CA ASN A 201 -27.02 8.27 -9.94
C ASN A 201 -25.93 7.75 -8.99
N ARG A 202 -25.86 8.26 -7.76
CA ARG A 202 -24.92 7.80 -6.73
C ARG A 202 -25.21 6.39 -6.25
N TYR A 203 -26.47 6.09 -5.95
CA TYR A 203 -26.86 4.74 -5.51
C TYR A 203 -26.70 3.70 -6.62
N GLN A 204 -27.01 4.06 -7.87
CA GLN A 204 -26.77 3.18 -9.03
C GLN A 204 -25.30 2.83 -9.17
N ARG A 205 -24.40 3.80 -8.94
CA ARG A 205 -22.96 3.54 -8.96
C ARG A 205 -22.54 2.50 -7.94
N VAL A 206 -23.11 2.54 -6.73
CA VAL A 206 -22.88 1.50 -5.71
C VAL A 206 -23.30 0.12 -6.20
N VAL A 207 -24.48 0.02 -6.81
CA VAL A 207 -25.02 -1.25 -7.32
C VAL A 207 -24.23 -1.76 -8.53
N GLN A 208 -23.68 -0.88 -9.37
CA GLN A 208 -22.98 -1.26 -10.60
C GLN A 208 -21.51 -1.58 -10.35
N ASP A 209 -20.80 -0.70 -9.64
CA ASP A 209 -19.34 -0.73 -9.50
C ASP A 209 -18.91 -1.51 -8.23
N PHE A 210 -19.75 -1.58 -7.20
CA PHE A 210 -19.38 -2.09 -5.87
C PHE A 210 -20.29 -3.25 -5.39
N GLN A 211 -20.63 -4.16 -6.30
CA GLN A 211 -21.59 -5.26 -6.12
C GLN A 211 -21.31 -6.20 -4.92
N THR A 212 -20.05 -6.32 -4.50
CA THR A 212 -19.64 -7.20 -3.41
C THR A 212 -19.68 -6.53 -2.03
N THR A 213 -20.00 -5.24 -1.96
CA THR A 213 -19.98 -4.47 -0.70
C THR A 213 -21.29 -4.62 0.08
N ASN A 214 -21.21 -4.38 1.39
CA ASN A 214 -22.39 -4.38 2.27
C ASN A 214 -23.31 -3.17 2.05
N HIS A 215 -22.90 -2.22 1.19
CA HIS A 215 -23.66 -1.03 0.85
C HIS A 215 -24.74 -1.26 -0.22
N VAL A 216 -24.64 -2.35 -1.00
CA VAL A 216 -25.58 -2.64 -2.10
C VAL A 216 -27.04 -2.77 -1.64
N PRO A 217 -27.36 -3.51 -0.55
CA PRO A 217 -28.74 -3.60 -0.08
C PRO A 217 -29.35 -2.25 0.29
N GLU A 218 -28.60 -1.40 1.01
CA GLU A 218 -29.04 -0.05 1.34
C GLU A 218 -29.23 0.78 0.06
N ALA A 219 -28.27 0.76 -0.87
CA ALA A 219 -28.35 1.51 -2.12
C ALA A 219 -29.62 1.16 -2.93
N LEU A 220 -29.93 -0.13 -3.08
CA LEU A 220 -31.13 -0.59 -3.76
C LEU A 220 -32.40 -0.12 -3.06
N GLU A 221 -32.44 -0.19 -1.72
CA GLU A 221 -33.58 0.28 -0.92
C GLU A 221 -33.79 1.79 -1.07
N ARG A 222 -32.71 2.58 -1.02
CA ARG A 222 -32.77 4.03 -1.24
C ARG A 222 -33.22 4.37 -2.65
N MET A 223 -32.80 3.60 -3.66
CA MET A 223 -33.35 3.75 -5.02
C MET A 223 -34.86 3.51 -5.06
N VAL A 224 -35.37 2.49 -4.36
CA VAL A 224 -36.83 2.25 -4.24
C VAL A 224 -37.52 3.47 -3.62
N GLU A 225 -37.00 3.98 -2.52
CA GLU A 225 -37.54 5.17 -1.84
C GLU A 225 -37.59 6.39 -2.77
N VAL A 226 -36.50 6.68 -3.46
CA VAL A 226 -36.42 7.84 -4.36
C VAL A 226 -37.32 7.66 -5.58
N TYR A 227 -37.35 6.47 -6.20
CA TYR A 227 -38.25 6.20 -7.33
C TYR A 227 -39.73 6.33 -6.94
N LEU A 228 -40.13 5.86 -5.76
CA LEU A 228 -41.50 6.06 -5.26
C LEU A 228 -41.82 7.54 -5.05
N THR A 229 -40.87 8.31 -4.51
CA THR A 229 -41.03 9.75 -4.31
C THR A 229 -41.25 10.49 -5.64
N LEU A 230 -40.63 10.02 -6.73
CA LEU A 230 -40.80 10.55 -8.08
C LEU A 230 -42.04 10.00 -8.81
N GLY A 231 -42.77 9.05 -8.22
CA GLY A 231 -43.89 8.36 -8.88
C GLY A 231 -43.47 7.31 -9.92
N LEU A 232 -42.19 6.95 -9.99
CA LEU A 232 -41.62 5.96 -10.91
C LEU A 232 -41.77 4.53 -10.36
N THR A 233 -43.02 4.08 -10.21
CA THR A 233 -43.37 2.80 -9.57
C THR A 233 -42.76 1.58 -10.26
N ASP A 234 -42.62 1.59 -11.59
CA ASP A 234 -41.99 0.49 -12.32
C ASP A 234 -40.51 0.33 -11.97
N GLN A 235 -39.78 1.43 -11.83
CA GLN A 235 -38.36 1.39 -11.47
C GLN A 235 -38.18 0.98 -10.01
N ALA A 236 -39.04 1.50 -9.12
CA ALA A 236 -39.08 1.08 -7.72
C ALA A 236 -39.29 -0.44 -7.60
N ARG A 237 -40.25 -1.01 -8.33
CA ARG A 237 -40.50 -2.45 -8.32
C ARG A 237 -39.31 -3.25 -8.85
N LYS A 238 -38.63 -2.79 -9.89
CA LYS A 238 -37.44 -3.46 -10.43
C LYS A 238 -36.30 -3.49 -9.41
N SER A 239 -35.98 -2.35 -8.80
CA SER A 239 -34.94 -2.28 -7.76
C SER A 239 -35.27 -3.17 -6.56
N ALA A 240 -36.52 -3.16 -6.09
CA ALA A 240 -36.95 -4.02 -4.99
C ALA A 240 -36.93 -5.52 -5.35
N THR A 241 -37.20 -5.87 -6.62
CA THR A 241 -37.10 -7.26 -7.08
C THR A 241 -35.65 -7.75 -7.03
N VAL A 242 -34.70 -6.92 -7.49
CA VAL A 242 -33.26 -7.23 -7.39
C VAL A 242 -32.84 -7.37 -5.93
N LEU A 243 -33.29 -6.47 -5.07
CA LEU A 243 -33.02 -6.51 -3.63
C LEU A 243 -33.57 -7.79 -2.97
N GLY A 244 -34.83 -8.13 -3.22
CA GLY A 244 -35.47 -9.32 -2.65
C GLY A 244 -34.93 -10.63 -3.19
N TYR A 245 -34.46 -10.66 -4.44
CA TYR A 245 -33.86 -11.84 -5.03
C TYR A 245 -32.48 -12.14 -4.40
N ASN A 246 -31.61 -11.12 -4.30
CA ASN A 246 -30.24 -11.30 -3.82
C ASN A 246 -30.13 -11.26 -2.29
N TYR A 247 -31.02 -10.53 -1.61
CA TYR A 247 -30.94 -10.26 -0.17
C TYR A 247 -32.30 -10.46 0.54
N PRO A 248 -32.98 -11.62 0.38
CA PRO A 248 -34.35 -11.84 0.89
C PRO A 248 -34.48 -11.72 2.42
N GLY A 249 -33.42 -12.01 3.17
CA GLY A 249 -33.38 -11.92 4.63
C GLY A 249 -32.78 -10.63 5.19
N ASN A 250 -32.41 -9.67 4.33
CA ASN A 250 -31.77 -8.42 4.75
C ASN A 250 -32.83 -7.39 5.19
N GLU A 251 -32.53 -6.59 6.22
CA GLU A 251 -33.44 -5.55 6.76
C GLU A 251 -33.87 -4.53 5.70
N TRP A 252 -32.98 -4.17 4.78
CA TRP A 252 -33.26 -3.23 3.70
C TRP A 252 -34.34 -3.75 2.75
N TYR A 253 -34.42 -5.07 2.55
CA TYR A 253 -35.50 -5.63 1.75
C TYR A 253 -36.86 -5.50 2.44
N ALA A 254 -36.92 -5.71 3.76
CA ALA A 254 -38.15 -5.51 4.53
C ALA A 254 -38.65 -4.06 4.41
N TYR A 255 -37.75 -3.08 4.54
CA TYR A 255 -38.09 -1.67 4.35
C TYR A 255 -38.60 -1.35 2.94
N ALA A 256 -37.94 -1.86 1.90
CA ALA A 256 -38.39 -1.68 0.52
C ALA A 256 -39.78 -2.29 0.28
N TYR A 257 -40.03 -3.49 0.82
CA TYR A 257 -41.30 -4.19 0.71
C TYR A 257 -42.44 -3.40 1.37
N ASP A 258 -42.22 -2.89 2.58
CA ASP A 258 -43.20 -2.11 3.32
C ASP A 258 -43.50 -0.76 2.63
N LYS A 259 -42.48 -0.08 2.07
CA LYS A 259 -42.67 1.14 1.26
C LYS A 259 -43.52 0.84 0.03
N LEU A 260 -43.24 -0.23 -0.71
CA LEU A 260 -44.06 -0.61 -1.86
C LEU A 260 -45.51 -0.93 -1.47
N LYS A 261 -45.71 -1.58 -0.32
CA LYS A 261 -47.05 -1.89 0.22
C LYS A 261 -47.83 -0.61 0.50
N TYR A 262 -47.20 0.33 1.20
CA TYR A 262 -47.80 1.61 1.57
C TYR A 262 -48.20 2.43 0.34
N HIS A 263 -47.38 2.43 -0.71
CA HIS A 263 -47.64 3.13 -1.97
C HIS A 263 -48.56 2.37 -2.94
N HIS A 264 -49.18 1.27 -2.53
CA HIS A 264 -49.99 0.39 -3.40
C HIS A 264 -49.25 -0.07 -4.67
N ALA A 265 -47.92 -0.17 -4.59
CA ALA A 265 -47.02 -0.48 -5.70
C ALA A 265 -46.41 -1.89 -5.59
N LEU A 266 -46.95 -2.76 -4.71
CA LEU A 266 -46.53 -4.16 -4.64
C LEU A 266 -46.82 -4.91 -5.94
N SER A 267 -45.93 -5.82 -6.28
CA SER A 267 -46.13 -6.80 -7.35
C SER A 267 -46.26 -8.18 -6.74
N ASN A 268 -47.15 -9.00 -7.29
CA ASN A 268 -47.34 -10.40 -6.91
C ASN A 268 -46.07 -11.26 -7.09
N LYS A 269 -45.05 -10.72 -7.79
CA LYS A 269 -43.77 -11.39 -8.04
C LYS A 269 -42.73 -11.18 -6.92
N LEU A 270 -42.95 -10.26 -5.97
CA LEU A 270 -41.99 -10.04 -4.88
C LEU A 270 -42.19 -11.09 -3.77
N PRO A 271 -41.13 -11.79 -3.33
CA PRO A 271 -41.22 -12.73 -2.21
C PRO A 271 -41.46 -11.99 -0.89
N LEU A 272 -42.04 -12.67 0.09
CA LEU A 272 -42.16 -12.12 1.45
C LEU A 272 -40.76 -11.94 2.06
N PRO A 273 -40.49 -10.84 2.80
CA PRO A 273 -39.24 -10.68 3.53
C PRO A 273 -38.94 -11.89 4.44
N GLY A 274 -37.68 -12.31 4.47
CA GLY A 274 -37.24 -13.51 5.19
C GLY A 274 -37.52 -14.84 4.49
N THR A 275 -38.23 -14.83 3.34
CA THR A 275 -38.49 -16.04 2.57
C THR A 275 -37.51 -16.12 1.41
N PRO A 276 -36.65 -17.16 1.32
CA PRO A 276 -35.73 -17.29 0.19
C PRO A 276 -36.50 -17.40 -1.12
N ALA A 277 -36.05 -16.66 -2.14
CA ALA A 277 -36.59 -16.68 -3.49
C ALA A 277 -36.27 -18.01 -4.19
N GLY A 278 -36.91 -19.10 -3.75
CA GLY A 278 -36.66 -20.45 -4.26
C GLY A 278 -37.78 -21.47 -4.02
N ALA A 279 -38.88 -21.12 -3.34
CA ALA A 279 -39.97 -22.07 -3.07
C ALA A 279 -40.93 -22.29 -4.26
N THR A 280 -40.83 -21.50 -5.33
CA THR A 280 -41.66 -21.69 -6.53
C THR A 280 -40.84 -21.37 -7.76
N LEU A 281 -40.41 -22.41 -8.49
CA LEU A 281 -40.35 -22.50 -9.96
C LEU A 281 -39.57 -23.76 -10.36
N THR A 282 -40.29 -24.70 -10.95
CA THR A 282 -39.77 -25.78 -11.79
C THR A 282 -38.82 -25.24 -12.87
N PRO A 283 -37.73 -25.94 -13.21
CA PRO A 283 -36.80 -25.49 -14.24
C PRO A 283 -37.47 -25.41 -15.61
N HIS A 284 -37.43 -24.23 -16.23
CA HIS A 284 -37.80 -24.06 -17.64
C HIS A 284 -36.67 -24.65 -18.51
N PRO A 285 -36.97 -25.46 -19.56
CA PRO A 285 -35.94 -25.96 -20.46
C PRO A 285 -35.34 -24.80 -21.27
N PRO A 286 -34.03 -24.80 -21.57
CA PRO A 286 -33.40 -23.77 -22.39
C PRO A 286 -33.82 -23.93 -23.86
N GLU A 287 -34.15 -22.81 -24.51
CA GLU A 287 -34.30 -22.75 -25.98
C GLU A 287 -32.95 -22.99 -26.66
N PRO A 288 -32.89 -23.78 -27.76
CA PRO A 288 -31.65 -24.10 -28.44
C PRO A 288 -31.26 -22.99 -29.44
N GLY A 289 -30.08 -22.36 -29.27
CA GLY A 289 -29.55 -21.47 -30.33
C GLY A 289 -28.45 -20.46 -29.97
N THR A 290 -28.06 -20.28 -28.71
CA THR A 290 -27.02 -19.31 -28.33
C THR A 290 -25.78 -20.02 -27.77
N PRO A 291 -24.54 -19.60 -28.11
CA PRO A 291 -23.34 -20.18 -27.52
C PRO A 291 -23.37 -19.95 -26.00
N GLU A 292 -23.16 -21.03 -25.25
CA GLU A 292 -23.21 -21.06 -23.79
C GLU A 292 -22.28 -20.01 -23.15
N ALA A 293 -22.85 -18.92 -22.65
CA ALA A 293 -22.24 -18.18 -21.57
C ALA A 293 -22.38 -19.03 -20.31
N GLN A 294 -21.24 -19.57 -19.84
CA GLN A 294 -21.15 -20.34 -18.61
C GLN A 294 -21.89 -19.62 -17.48
N LYS A 295 -22.85 -20.31 -16.89
CA LYS A 295 -23.46 -19.92 -15.62
C LYS A 295 -22.38 -19.87 -14.56
N THR A 296 -21.94 -18.69 -14.17
CA THR A 296 -21.18 -18.51 -12.93
C THR A 296 -22.15 -18.59 -11.75
N GLN A 297 -22.62 -19.80 -11.46
CA GLN A 297 -23.02 -20.16 -10.10
C GLN A 297 -21.70 -20.36 -9.34
N ALA A 298 -21.39 -19.43 -8.44
CA ALA A 298 -20.38 -19.69 -7.42
C ALA A 298 -20.84 -20.93 -6.61
N PRO A 299 -20.03 -21.99 -6.48
CA PRO A 299 -20.39 -23.09 -5.61
C PRO A 299 -20.32 -22.61 -4.16
N ALA A 300 -21.47 -22.63 -3.48
CA ALA A 300 -21.48 -22.59 -2.03
C ALA A 300 -20.82 -23.88 -1.50
N PRO A 301 -19.84 -23.81 -0.59
CA PRO A 301 -19.27 -25.00 0.01
C PRO A 301 -20.29 -25.61 0.99
N THR A 302 -20.78 -26.80 0.66
CA THR A 302 -21.50 -27.67 1.60
C THR A 302 -20.52 -28.24 2.63
N ALA A 303 -20.99 -28.30 3.87
CA ALA A 303 -20.28 -28.59 5.10
C ALA A 303 -19.73 -30.03 5.26
N LEU A 304 -18.66 -30.12 6.07
CA LEU A 304 -18.31 -31.13 7.08
C LEU A 304 -19.12 -32.45 7.14
N ASN A 305 -18.45 -33.58 6.85
CA ASN A 305 -18.15 -34.78 7.68
C ASN A 305 -17.87 -35.96 6.70
N ASP A 306 -16.83 -36.80 6.81
CA ASP A 306 -16.27 -37.47 7.98
C ASP A 306 -14.76 -37.76 7.83
N GLY A 307 -14.05 -37.69 8.97
CA GLY A 307 -12.99 -38.63 9.34
C GLY A 307 -11.60 -38.47 8.70
N HIS A 308 -10.70 -37.74 9.37
CA HIS A 308 -9.56 -38.28 10.13
C HIS A 308 -8.56 -37.17 10.51
N GLY A 309 -8.22 -37.08 11.80
CA GLY A 309 -6.90 -36.64 12.26
C GLY A 309 -6.69 -35.16 12.56
N ALA A 310 -6.93 -34.81 13.82
CA ALA A 310 -6.46 -33.62 14.54
C ALA A 310 -5.18 -32.93 14.01
N ALA A 311 -5.26 -31.62 13.72
CA ALA A 311 -4.22 -30.62 14.01
C ALA A 311 -4.85 -29.21 14.01
N GLY A 312 -4.56 -28.45 15.06
CA GLY A 312 -5.26 -27.21 15.42
C GLY A 312 -5.02 -26.00 14.50
N ALA A 313 -5.83 -24.99 14.77
CA ALA A 313 -5.79 -23.64 14.24
C ALA A 313 -4.38 -23.09 13.99
N ASN A 314 -4.11 -22.64 12.78
CA ASN A 314 -3.01 -21.72 12.47
C ASN A 314 -3.58 -20.57 11.61
N ALA A 315 -3.89 -19.46 12.28
CA ALA A 315 -4.06 -18.15 11.66
C ALA A 315 -2.74 -17.73 10.96
N PRO A 316 -2.78 -16.90 9.91
CA PRO A 316 -1.60 -16.66 9.09
C PRO A 316 -0.49 -15.95 9.86
N THR A 317 0.68 -16.58 9.80
CA THR A 317 2.02 -16.14 10.18
C THR A 317 2.26 -14.66 9.92
N ASP A 318 2.75 -13.94 10.93
CA ASP A 318 3.21 -12.53 10.96
C ASP A 318 3.61 -11.95 9.57
N LEU A 319 2.62 -11.36 8.88
CA LEU A 319 2.71 -10.88 7.49
C LEU A 319 3.49 -9.56 7.35
N LYS A 320 3.80 -8.92 8.48
CA LYS A 320 4.65 -7.72 8.51
C LYS A 320 6.13 -8.07 8.44
N LYS A 321 6.51 -9.34 8.57
CA LYS A 321 7.91 -9.74 8.59
C LYS A 321 8.43 -9.91 7.16
N ALA A 322 9.45 -9.12 6.81
CA ALA A 322 10.22 -9.34 5.58
C ALA A 322 10.74 -10.78 5.52
N PRO A 323 10.95 -11.36 4.31
CA PRO A 323 11.78 -12.56 4.17
C PRO A 323 13.22 -12.21 4.57
N LEU A 324 13.51 -12.28 5.87
CA LEU A 324 14.84 -12.10 6.45
C LEU A 324 15.65 -13.38 6.25
N THR A 325 15.93 -13.75 5.00
CA THR A 325 16.95 -14.77 4.73
C THR A 325 18.27 -14.05 4.46
N PRO A 326 19.31 -14.22 5.31
CA PRO A 326 20.64 -13.74 5.00
C PRO A 326 21.10 -14.42 3.70
N VAL A 327 21.14 -13.66 2.60
CA VAL A 327 21.67 -14.16 1.35
C VAL A 327 23.19 -14.12 1.46
N LYS A 328 23.82 -15.29 1.48
CA LYS A 328 25.26 -15.40 1.32
C LYS A 328 25.58 -14.89 -0.10
N ALA A 329 26.34 -13.81 -0.20
CA ALA A 329 26.71 -13.23 -1.48
C ALA A 329 27.23 -14.32 -2.43
N GLU A 330 26.61 -14.45 -3.60
CA GLU A 330 27.22 -15.18 -4.70
C GLU A 330 28.45 -14.36 -5.12
N PRO A 331 29.65 -14.97 -5.18
CA PRO A 331 30.87 -14.23 -5.42
C PRO A 331 30.77 -13.51 -6.76
N ALA A 332 31.11 -12.22 -6.77
CA ALA A 332 31.30 -11.48 -7.99
C ALA A 332 32.31 -12.23 -8.89
N PRO A 333 32.12 -12.25 -10.22
CA PRO A 333 33.15 -12.78 -11.10
C PRO A 333 34.46 -12.03 -10.82
N SER A 334 35.50 -12.78 -10.49
CA SER A 334 36.83 -12.26 -10.20
C SER A 334 37.33 -11.38 -11.35
N ASP A 335 37.88 -10.22 -11.02
CA ASP A 335 38.45 -9.20 -11.93
C ASP A 335 39.67 -9.67 -12.77
N ASP A 336 39.98 -10.97 -12.81
CA ASP A 336 41.09 -11.53 -13.58
C ASP A 336 40.72 -11.93 -15.03
N ALA A 337 39.49 -11.66 -15.47
CA ALA A 337 39.09 -11.87 -16.87
C ALA A 337 39.39 -10.63 -17.72
N GLN A 338 40.64 -10.52 -18.17
CA GLN A 338 41.03 -9.61 -19.24
C GLN A 338 40.05 -9.79 -20.43
N PRO A 339 39.44 -8.72 -20.97
CA PRO A 339 38.51 -8.86 -22.08
C PRO A 339 39.23 -9.50 -23.28
N PRO A 340 38.61 -10.47 -23.99
CA PRO A 340 39.22 -11.03 -25.18
C PRO A 340 39.45 -9.90 -26.19
N ALA A 341 40.65 -9.86 -26.76
CA ALA A 341 41.05 -8.87 -27.76
C ALA A 341 39.99 -8.79 -28.89
N PRO A 342 39.70 -7.57 -29.41
CA PRO A 342 38.72 -7.43 -30.48
C PRO A 342 39.17 -8.23 -31.70
N THR A 343 38.38 -9.25 -32.04
CA THR A 343 38.56 -10.01 -33.28
C THR A 343 38.13 -9.11 -34.44
N ILE A 344 39.09 -8.61 -35.20
CA ILE A 344 38.83 -7.85 -36.42
C ILE A 344 38.23 -8.84 -37.44
N ALA A 345 36.95 -8.66 -37.76
CA ALA A 345 36.29 -9.40 -38.81
C ALA A 345 36.91 -9.06 -40.19
N PRO A 346 37.16 -10.04 -41.08
CA PRO A 346 37.67 -9.75 -42.42
C PRO A 346 36.60 -9.02 -43.26
N ALA A 347 37.06 -8.04 -44.05
CA ALA A 347 36.23 -7.20 -44.90
C ALA A 347 35.39 -8.02 -45.91
N PRO A 348 34.13 -7.63 -46.20
CA PRO A 348 33.31 -8.33 -47.19
C PRO A 348 33.81 -8.10 -48.62
N ALA A 349 33.77 -9.17 -49.43
CA ALA A 349 34.16 -9.18 -50.83
C ALA A 349 33.27 -8.27 -51.71
N PRO A 350 33.80 -7.71 -52.81
CA PRO A 350 33.06 -6.75 -53.64
C PRO A 350 31.90 -7.41 -54.41
N VAL A 351 30.74 -6.77 -54.37
CA VAL A 351 29.52 -7.16 -55.08
C VAL A 351 29.65 -6.80 -56.56
N THR A 352 29.66 -7.81 -57.43
CA THR A 352 29.61 -7.67 -58.89
C THR A 352 28.22 -7.19 -59.32
N GLN A 353 28.10 -5.92 -59.73
CA GLN A 353 26.87 -5.42 -60.35
C GLN A 353 26.72 -6.01 -61.76
N SER A 354 25.72 -6.87 -61.93
CA SER A 354 25.30 -7.38 -63.24
C SER A 354 24.40 -6.36 -63.92
N ARG A 355 24.96 -5.70 -64.93
CA ARG A 355 24.31 -4.74 -65.83
C ARG A 355 23.33 -5.48 -66.74
N VAL A 356 22.03 -5.29 -66.54
CA VAL A 356 20.99 -5.68 -67.51
C VAL A 356 20.83 -4.50 -68.48
N LEU A 357 21.13 -4.73 -69.75
CA LEU A 357 20.85 -3.85 -70.88
C LEU A 357 19.56 -4.35 -71.55
N ASN A 358 18.64 -3.40 -71.76
CA ASN A 358 17.40 -3.42 -72.55
C ASN A 358 16.28 -4.39 -72.16
#